data_AF-A0A158GMX5-F1
#
_entry.id   AF-A0A158GMX5-F1
#
_cell.length_a   1.000
_cell.length_b   1.000
_cell.length_c   1.000
_cell.angle_alpha   90.00
_cell.angle_beta   90.00
_cell.angle_gamma   90.00
#
_symmetry.space_group_name_H-M   'P 1'
#
loop_
_entity.id
_entity.type
_entity.pdbx_description
1 polymer ?
#
loop_
_entity_poly.entity_id
_entity_poly.type
_entity_poly.pdbx_seq_one_letter_code
_entity_poly.pdbx_strand_id
1 'polypeptide(L)'
;MNTTSDLSAIRELNMSYLMLARRVLASDREAAQSHLGLSADMADLLLKLSPEQTLKLASSSQVLCFFRMSTDAMLGGLAVRSNEAAASAVANDVLLAA
;
A
#
# COMPACT_ATOMS: atom_id res chain seq x y z
N MET A 1 -9.48 24.99 -3.51
CA MET A 1 -9.28 23.56 -3.81
C MET A 1 -10.62 22.98 -4.23
N ASN A 2 -10.69 22.33 -5.39
CA ASN A 2 -11.96 21.81 -5.93
C ASN A 2 -12.17 20.40 -5.38
N THR A 3 -13.00 20.27 -4.35
CA THR A 3 -13.26 19.01 -3.62
C THR A 3 -13.70 17.86 -4.54
N THR A 4 -14.32 18.16 -5.68
CA THR A 4 -14.70 17.15 -6.69
C THR A 4 -13.49 16.55 -7.40
N SER A 5 -12.43 17.34 -7.61
CA SER A 5 -11.15 16.88 -8.17
C SER A 5 -10.43 15.96 -7.20
N ASP A 6 -10.46 16.28 -5.90
CA ASP A 6 -9.79 15.49 -4.86
C ASP A 6 -10.47 14.12 -4.70
N LEU A 7 -11.82 14.07 -4.72
CA LEU A 7 -12.56 12.81 -4.69
C LEU A 7 -12.31 11.94 -5.92
N SER A 8 -12.14 12.54 -7.09
CA SER A 8 -11.77 11.81 -8.31
C SER A 8 -10.37 11.20 -8.19
N ALA A 9 -9.40 11.96 -7.68
CA ALA A 9 -8.05 11.48 -7.44
C ALA A 9 -8.01 10.36 -6.39
N ILE A 10 -8.80 10.47 -5.32
CA ILE A 10 -8.95 9.42 -4.31
C ILE A 10 -9.48 8.13 -4.95
N ARG A 11 -10.50 8.24 -5.81
CA ARG A 11 -11.07 7.09 -6.51
C ARG A 11 -10.05 6.40 -7.42
N GLU A 12 -9.29 7.18 -8.18
CA GLU A 12 -8.25 6.66 -9.07
C GLU A 12 -7.12 5.97 -8.29
N LEU A 13 -6.69 6.56 -7.17
CA LEU A 13 -5.71 5.97 -6.26
C LEU A 13 -6.23 4.64 -5.68
N ASN A 14 -7.46 4.63 -5.18
CA ASN A 14 -8.08 3.43 -4.63
C ASN A 14 -8.17 2.30 -5.68
N MET A 15 -8.58 2.62 -6.90
CA MET A 15 -8.64 1.64 -7.98
C MET A 15 -7.26 1.07 -8.30
N SER A 16 -6.26 1.95 -8.42
CA SER A 16 -4.88 1.56 -8.70
C SER A 16 -4.33 0.64 -7.62
N TYR A 17 -4.60 0.95 -6.35
CA TYR A 17 -4.20 0.13 -5.21
C TYR A 17 -4.89 -1.25 -5.22
N LEU A 18 -6.22 -1.29 -5.41
CA LEU A 18 -6.97 -2.55 -5.45
C LEU A 18 -6.50 -3.47 -6.58
N MET A 19 -6.19 -2.90 -7.75
CA MET A 19 -5.65 -3.65 -8.89
C MET A 19 -4.26 -4.20 -8.61
N LEU A 20 -3.38 -3.39 -8.00
CA LEU A 20 -2.06 -3.85 -7.57
C LEU A 20 -2.18 -4.98 -6.55
N ALA A 21 -2.99 -4.80 -5.51
CA ALA A 21 -3.16 -5.78 -4.44
C ALA A 21 -3.63 -7.13 -4.99
N ARG A 22 -4.63 -7.14 -5.86
CA ARG A 22 -5.14 -8.37 -6.50
C ARG A 22 -4.10 -9.05 -7.38
N ARG A 23 -3.32 -8.27 -8.15
CA ARG A 23 -2.23 -8.81 -8.98
C ARG A 23 -1.15 -9.46 -8.12
N VAL A 24 -0.70 -8.80 -7.06
CA VAL A 24 0.32 -9.36 -6.17
C VAL A 24 -0.23 -10.59 -5.46
N LEU A 25 -1.45 -10.54 -4.92
CA LEU A 25 -2.11 -11.67 -4.27
C LEU A 25 -2.26 -12.92 -5.17
N ALA A 26 -2.52 -12.72 -6.46
CA ALA A 26 -2.64 -13.81 -7.42
C ALA A 26 -1.29 -14.46 -7.76
N SER A 27 -0.19 -13.69 -7.70
CA SER A 27 1.16 -14.18 -7.99
C SER A 27 1.84 -14.76 -6.75
N ASP A 28 1.79 -14.05 -5.63
CA ASP A 28 2.42 -14.42 -4.37
C ASP A 28 1.63 -13.80 -3.21
N ARG A 29 0.91 -14.67 -2.50
CA ARG A 29 0.07 -14.28 -1.37
C ARG A 29 0.91 -13.84 -0.16
N GLU A 30 2.03 -14.48 0.10
CA GLU A 30 2.89 -14.17 1.25
C GLU A 30 3.53 -12.79 1.06
N ALA A 31 4.04 -12.53 -0.15
CA ALA A 31 4.52 -11.22 -0.55
C ALA A 31 3.43 -10.15 -0.41
N ALA A 32 2.19 -10.41 -0.82
CA ALA A 32 1.10 -9.46 -0.66
C ALA A 32 0.82 -9.14 0.81
N GLN A 33 0.80 -10.15 1.70
CA GLN A 33 0.55 -9.94 3.12
C GLN A 33 1.67 -9.13 3.78
N SER A 34 2.93 -9.51 3.53
CA SER A 34 4.10 -8.81 4.08
C SER A 34 4.22 -7.39 3.50
N HIS A 35 4.34 -7.26 2.17
CA HIS A 35 4.62 -5.98 1.51
C HIS A 35 3.46 -5.00 1.55
N LEU A 36 2.22 -5.48 1.42
CA LEU A 36 1.03 -4.61 1.41
C LEU A 36 0.36 -4.50 2.79
N GLY A 37 0.75 -5.33 3.77
CA GLY A 37 0.23 -5.26 5.13
C GLY A 37 -1.20 -5.79 5.24
N LEU A 38 -1.55 -6.75 4.38
CA LEU A 38 -2.88 -7.32 4.32
C LEU A 38 -2.99 -8.50 5.28
N SER A 39 -4.09 -8.55 6.05
CA SER A 39 -4.44 -9.77 6.79
C SER A 39 -4.88 -10.89 5.84
N ALA A 40 -4.85 -12.13 6.31
CA ALA A 40 -5.33 -13.28 5.55
C ALA A 40 -6.80 -13.10 5.12
N ASP A 41 -7.65 -12.59 6.01
CA ASP A 41 -9.07 -12.32 5.72
C ASP A 41 -9.23 -11.25 4.64
N MET A 42 -8.44 -10.18 4.70
CA MET A 42 -8.47 -9.11 3.70
C MET A 42 -8.01 -9.62 2.34
N ALA A 43 -6.95 -10.43 2.31
CA ALA A 43 -6.45 -11.08 1.11
C ALA A 43 -7.54 -11.94 0.43
N ASP A 44 -8.29 -12.72 1.22
CA ASP A 44 -9.38 -13.56 0.70
C ASP A 44 -10.55 -12.74 0.18
N LEU A 45 -10.92 -11.66 0.90
CA LEU A 45 -11.98 -10.77 0.47
C LEU A 45 -11.61 -10.08 -0.85
N LEU A 46 -10.39 -9.54 -0.97
CA LEU A 46 -9.91 -8.85 -2.17
C LEU A 46 -9.90 -9.76 -3.42
N LEU A 47 -9.59 -11.04 -3.26
CA LEU A 47 -9.63 -12.01 -4.36
C LEU A 47 -11.06 -12.38 -4.77
N LYS A 48 -12.02 -12.35 -3.85
CA LYS A 48 -13.43 -12.66 -4.09
C LYS A 48 -14.24 -11.50 -4.67
N LEU A 49 -13.71 -10.26 -4.63
CA LEU A 49 -14.41 -9.10 -5.16
C LEU A 49 -14.68 -9.22 -6.67
N SER A 50 -15.94 -9.02 -7.04
CA SER A 50 -16.31 -8.83 -8.44
C SER A 50 -15.76 -7.50 -8.99
N PRO A 51 -15.68 -7.33 -10.32
CA PRO A 51 -15.31 -6.05 -10.93
C PRO A 51 -16.21 -4.89 -10.46
N GLU A 52 -17.52 -5.14 -10.34
CA GLU A 52 -18.49 -4.15 -9.87
C GLU A 52 -18.28 -3.77 -8.41
N GLN A 53 -18.04 -4.75 -7.54
CA GLN A 53 -17.75 -4.51 -6.13
C GLN A 53 -16.41 -3.76 -5.95
N THR A 54 -15.41 -4.08 -6.77
CA THR A 54 -14.12 -3.38 -6.79
C THR A 54 -14.32 -1.91 -7.16
N LEU A 55 -15.11 -1.64 -8.21
CA LEU A 55 -15.42 -0.27 -8.63
C LEU A 55 -16.18 0.50 -7.53
N LYS A 56 -17.14 -0.17 -6.86
CA LYS A 56 -17.89 0.41 -5.75
C LYS A 56 -16.98 0.74 -4.57
N LEU A 57 -16.07 -0.16 -4.21
CA LEU A 57 -15.09 0.06 -3.14
C LEU A 57 -14.12 1.21 -3.48
N ALA A 58 -13.63 1.24 -4.73
CA ALA A 58 -12.76 2.32 -5.22
C ALA A 58 -13.46 3.70 -5.19
N SER A 59 -14.78 3.73 -5.35
CA SER A 59 -15.59 4.95 -5.31
C SER A 59 -15.75 5.57 -3.92
N SER A 60 -15.19 4.95 -2.88
CA SER A 60 -15.16 5.51 -1.53
C SER A 60 -14.45 6.87 -1.51
N SER A 61 -14.98 7.80 -0.72
CA SER A 61 -14.34 9.10 -0.45
C SER A 61 -13.13 9.01 0.48
N GLN A 62 -12.83 7.82 1.02
CA GLN A 62 -11.67 7.57 1.86
C GLN A 62 -10.57 6.85 1.08
N VAL A 63 -9.32 7.20 1.35
CA VAL A 63 -8.16 6.51 0.78
C VAL A 63 -8.03 5.14 1.45
N LEU A 64 -7.93 4.08 0.64
CA LEU A 64 -7.84 2.70 1.12
C LEU A 64 -6.41 2.28 1.52
N CYS A 65 -5.41 3.01 1.05
CA CYS A 65 -3.99 2.77 1.36
C CYS A 65 -3.38 3.97 2.11
N PHE A 66 -2.67 3.69 3.20
CA PHE A 66 -2.02 4.72 4.01
C PHE A 66 -0.51 4.48 4.08
N PHE A 67 0.23 5.50 4.53
CA PHE A 67 1.66 5.37 4.78
C PHE A 67 1.89 4.38 5.91
N ARG A 68 2.45 3.21 5.58
CA ARG A 68 2.83 2.19 6.56
C ARG A 68 4.08 2.55 7.36
N MET A 69 4.94 3.41 6.82
CA MET A 69 6.16 3.84 7.49
C MET A 69 5.84 5.02 8.42
N SER A 70 6.15 4.89 9.71
CA SER A 70 6.05 6.00 10.66
C SER A 70 7.10 7.08 10.36
N THR A 71 6.79 8.33 10.72
CA THR A 71 7.69 9.48 10.54
C THR A 71 9.05 9.23 11.20
N ASP A 72 9.06 8.60 12.37
CA ASP A 72 10.28 8.30 13.12
C ASP A 72 11.17 7.28 12.40
N ALA A 73 10.56 6.26 11.78
CA ALA A 73 11.29 5.28 10.96
C ALA A 73 11.85 5.91 9.67
N MET A 74 11.09 6.84 9.05
CA MET A 74 11.57 7.57 7.87
C MET A 74 12.73 8.52 8.20
N LEU A 75 12.62 9.31 9.27
CA LEU A 75 13.66 10.25 9.67
C LEU A 75 14.94 9.53 10.11
N GLY A 76 14.81 8.41 10.85
CA GLY A 76 15.94 7.55 11.18
C GLY A 76 16.65 7.03 9.93
N GLY A 77 15.90 6.51 8.95
CA GLY A 77 16.48 6.01 7.68
C GLY A 77 17.13 7.11 6.83
N LEU A 78 16.53 8.30 6.76
CA LEU A 78 17.09 9.43 5.99
C LEU A 78 18.31 10.08 6.67
N ALA A 79 18.33 10.12 8.01
CA ALA A 79 19.48 10.61 8.79
C ALA A 79 20.69 9.67 8.65
N VAL A 80 20.47 8.34 8.68
CA VAL A 80 21.53 7.35 8.47
C VAL A 80 22.11 7.42 7.05
N ARG A 81 21.27 7.63 6.03
CA ARG A 81 21.70 7.76 4.62
C ARG A 81 22.60 8.98 4.34
N SER A 82 22.57 9.99 5.21
CA SER A 82 23.49 11.14 5.11
C SER A 82 24.93 10.79 5.49
N ASN A 83 25.14 9.67 6.20
CA ASN A 83 26.46 9.23 6.65
C ASN A 83 27.04 8.05 5.83
N GLU A 84 26.20 7.33 5.07
CA GLU A 84 26.62 6.12 4.35
C GLU A 84 26.06 6.05 2.93
N ALA A 85 26.49 6.97 2.05
CA ALA A 85 26.30 6.84 0.60
C ALA A 85 27.02 5.63 -0.03
N ALA A 86 27.41 4.62 0.76
CA ALA A 86 28.23 3.51 0.30
C ALA A 86 28.01 2.18 1.06
N ALA A 87 26.79 1.80 1.47
CA ALA A 87 26.53 0.38 1.77
C ALA A 87 25.05 -0.01 1.81
N SER A 88 24.71 -0.90 0.87
CA SER A 88 23.86 -2.07 1.06
C SER A 88 22.32 -1.95 1.07
N ALA A 89 21.73 -2.61 0.07
CA ALA A 89 20.33 -2.83 -0.20
C ALA A 89 19.61 -3.81 0.78
N VAL A 90 20.00 -3.86 2.06
CA VAL A 90 19.54 -4.91 3.01
C VAL A 90 18.58 -4.39 4.10
N ALA A 91 18.15 -3.13 4.06
CA ALA A 91 17.37 -2.53 5.16
C ALA A 91 15.87 -2.30 4.88
N ASN A 92 15.26 -2.92 3.86
CA ASN A 92 13.82 -2.77 3.64
C ASN A 92 12.96 -3.76 4.46
N ASP A 93 13.51 -4.93 4.84
CA ASP A 93 12.72 -6.00 5.47
C ASP A 93 12.47 -5.76 6.97
N VAL A 94 13.41 -5.09 7.65
CA VAL A 94 13.28 -4.74 9.09
C VAL A 94 12.26 -3.61 9.31
N LEU A 95 12.05 -2.75 8.32
CA LEU A 95 11.25 -1.54 8.47
C LEU A 95 9.73 -1.78 8.33
N LEU A 96 9.34 -2.99 7.91
CA LEU A 96 7.94 -3.36 7.67
C LEU A 96 7.36 -4.28 8.75
N ALA A 97 8.18 -4.73 9.70
CA ALA A 97 7.86 -5.71 10.74
C ALA A 97 7.70 -5.12 12.16
N ALA A 98 7.77 -3.80 12.31
CA ALA A 98 7.56 -3.08 13.57
C ALA A 98 6.29 -2.21 13.48
#